data_AF-A0AAV4ZLE6-F1
#
_entry.id   AF-A0AAV4ZLE6-F1
#
_cell.length_a   1.000
_cell.length_b   1.000
_cell.length_c   1.000
_cell.angle_alpha   90.00
_cell.angle_beta   90.00
_cell.angle_gamma   90.00
#
_symmetry.space_group_name_H-M   'P 1'
#
loop_
_entity.id
_entity.type
_entity.pdbx_description
1 polymer ?
#
loop_
_entity_poly.entity_id
_entity_poly.type
_entity_poly.pdbx_seq_one_letter_code
_entity_poly.pdbx_strand_id
1 'polypeptide(L)'
;MFDAVHAALRIKGIVSEGPGPKTHNGLISLFSRELVQTGQLDVAYSKALNKVQQVRLQGDYAAGPLSLEDATRAVAQAETFVAGLREAFPLP
;
A
#
# COMPACT_ATOMS: atom_id res chain seq x y z
N MET A 1 -0.34 1.69 -5.46
CA MET A 1 -0.64 1.00 -4.17
C MET A 1 -1.34 1.90 -3.17
N PHE A 2 -0.96 3.17 -3.03
CA PHE A 2 -1.61 4.13 -2.12
C PHE A 2 -3.15 4.16 -2.27
N ASP A 3 -3.66 4.34 -3.49
CA ASP A 3 -5.11 4.39 -3.72
C ASP A 3 -5.81 3.06 -3.46
N ALA A 4 -5.15 1.94 -3.74
CA ALA A 4 -5.69 0.61 -3.46
C ALA A 4 -5.85 0.38 -1.95
N VAL A 5 -4.92 0.88 -1.14
CA VAL A 5 -5.03 0.87 0.33
C VAL A 5 -6.19 1.74 0.79
N HIS A 6 -6.35 2.94 0.24
CA HIS A 6 -7.49 3.80 0.52
C HIS A 6 -8.83 3.13 0.17
N ALA A 7 -8.90 2.48 -0.99
CA ALA A 7 -10.09 1.75 -1.43
C ALA A 7 -10.43 0.62 -0.46
N ALA A 8 -9.46 -0.23 -0.10
CA ALA A 8 -9.66 -1.31 0.85
C ALA A 8 -10.17 -0.81 2.21
N LEU A 9 -9.57 0.27 2.75
CA LEU A 9 -10.00 0.87 4.01
C LEU A 9 -11.43 1.44 3.95
N ARG A 10 -11.85 1.99 2.80
CA ARG A 10 -13.22 2.47 2.59
C ARG A 10 -14.22 1.33 2.46
N ILE A 11 -13.90 0.28 1.69
CA ILE A 11 -14.73 -0.93 1.56
C ILE A 11 -14.97 -1.56 2.93
N LYS A 12 -13.96 -1.53 3.81
CA LYS A 12 -14.07 -2.01 5.19
C LYS A 12 -14.75 -1.04 6.15
N GLY A 13 -15.19 0.13 5.69
CA GLY A 13 -15.86 1.15 6.51
C GLY A 13 -14.95 1.82 7.55
N ILE A 14 -13.63 1.64 7.46
CA ILE A 14 -12.66 2.20 8.41
C ILE A 14 -12.46 3.69 8.15
N VAL A 15 -12.42 4.08 6.87
CA VAL A 15 -12.33 5.47 6.44
C VAL A 15 -13.64 5.84 5.77
N SER A 16 -14.27 6.92 6.24
CA SER A 16 -15.50 7.44 5.67
C SER A 16 -15.27 8.17 4.33
N GLU A 17 -16.36 8.64 3.72
CA GLU A 17 -16.35 9.55 2.56
C GLU A 17 -15.57 10.86 2.82
N GLY A 18 -15.30 11.20 4.08
CA GLY A 18 -14.54 12.37 4.49
C GLY A 18 -13.02 12.27 4.27
N PRO A 19 -12.25 13.30 4.67
CA PRO A 19 -10.81 13.31 4.46
C PRO A 19 -10.13 12.20 5.28
N GLY A 20 -9.59 11.21 4.57
CA GLY A 20 -8.80 10.12 5.14
C GLY A 20 -7.42 10.55 5.63
N PRO A 21 -6.50 9.61 5.87
CA PRO A 21 -5.13 9.89 6.30
C PRO A 21 -4.45 10.94 5.42
N LYS A 22 -3.90 11.99 6.04
CA LYS A 22 -3.28 13.13 5.35
C LYS A 22 -1.83 12.89 4.92
N THR A 23 -1.24 11.77 5.35
CA THR A 23 0.16 11.43 5.07
C THR A 23 0.30 9.97 4.65
N HIS A 24 1.34 9.68 3.86
CA HIS A 24 1.65 8.30 3.45
C HIS A 24 1.90 7.40 4.66
N ASN A 25 2.69 7.86 5.64
CA ASN A 25 2.97 7.09 6.85
C ASN A 25 1.70 6.88 7.69
N GLY A 26 0.82 7.89 7.77
CA GLY A 26 -0.47 7.75 8.44
C GLY A 26 -1.35 6.68 7.79
N LEU A 27 -1.39 6.66 6.44
CA LEU A 27 -2.12 5.63 5.70
C LEU A 27 -1.54 4.23 5.93
N ILE A 28 -0.22 4.08 5.85
CA ILE A 28 0.47 2.79 6.04
C ILE A 28 0.23 2.25 7.46
N SER A 29 0.33 3.10 8.48
CA SER A 29 0.06 2.72 9.87
C SER A 29 -1.39 2.29 10.08
N LEU A 30 -2.34 3.04 9.52
CA LEU A 30 -3.76 2.69 9.60
C LEU A 30 -4.05 1.35 8.91
N PHE A 31 -3.52 1.15 7.69
CA PHE A 31 -3.62 -0.10 6.96
C PHE A 31 -3.08 -1.28 7.76
N SER A 32 -1.88 -1.14 8.31
CA SER A 32 -1.27 -2.22 9.10
C SER A 32 -2.08 -2.54 10.35
N ARG A 33 -2.57 -1.52 11.05
CA ARG A 33 -3.35 -1.70 12.28
C ARG A 33 -4.68 -2.40 12.00
N GLU A 34 -5.39 -1.95 10.97
CA GLU A 34 -6.78 -2.32 10.78
C GLU A 34 -6.97 -3.55 9.88
N LEU A 35 -6.08 -3.79 8.92
CA LEU A 35 -6.23 -4.88 7.95
C LEU A 35 -5.19 -6.00 8.15
N VAL A 36 -4.01 -5.70 8.69
CA VAL A 36 -2.97 -6.72 8.87
C VAL A 36 -2.97 -7.27 10.30
N GLN A 37 -2.91 -6.41 11.32
CA GLN A 37 -2.86 -6.84 12.72
C GLN A 37 -4.17 -7.49 13.21
N THR A 38 -5.29 -7.23 12.52
CA THR A 38 -6.58 -7.89 12.75
C THR A 38 -6.70 -9.24 12.02
N GLY A 39 -5.68 -9.64 11.24
CA GLY A 39 -5.65 -10.92 10.53
C GLY A 39 -6.42 -10.96 9.22
N GLN A 40 -6.93 -9.83 8.72
CA GLN A 40 -7.62 -9.79 7.42
C GLN A 40 -6.66 -9.93 6.22
N LEU A 41 -5.39 -9.59 6.43
CA LEU A 41 -4.30 -9.74 5.46
C LEU A 41 -3.02 -10.22 6.19
N ASP A 42 -2.17 -10.94 5.47
CA ASP A 42 -0.86 -11.35 5.97
C ASP A 42 0.10 -10.16 6.14
N VAL A 43 1.08 -10.30 7.04
CA VAL A 43 2.17 -9.32 7.28
C VAL A 43 2.95 -8.96 6.01
N ALA A 44 2.99 -9.86 5.02
CA ALA A 44 3.58 -9.63 3.71
C ALA A 44 3.02 -8.38 3.01
N TYR A 45 1.73 -8.06 3.20
CA TYR A 45 1.12 -6.86 2.63
C TYR A 45 1.73 -5.57 3.21
N SER A 46 1.90 -5.49 4.53
CA SER A 46 2.57 -4.34 5.17
C SER A 46 4.03 -4.21 4.72
N LYS A 47 4.75 -5.34 4.56
CA LYS A 47 6.14 -5.34 4.09
C LYS A 47 6.24 -4.85 2.63
N ALA A 48 5.38 -5.35 1.75
CA ALA A 48 5.31 -4.94 0.35
C ALA A 48 5.02 -3.45 0.21
N LEU A 49 4.02 -2.95 0.94
CA LEU A 49 3.64 -1.53 0.90
C LEU A 49 4.78 -0.61 1.36
N ASN A 50 5.44 -0.95 2.46
CA ASN A 50 6.60 -0.20 2.95
C ASN A 50 7.76 -0.22 1.95
N LYS A 51 8.10 -1.39 1.39
CA LYS A 51 9.21 -1.53 0.45
C LYS A 51 9.00 -0.69 -0.80
N VAL A 52 7.82 -0.73 -1.41
CA VAL A 52 7.52 0.07 -2.62
C VAL A 52 7.47 1.56 -2.28
N GLN A 53 6.97 1.96 -1.11
CA GLN A 53 7.03 3.35 -0.67
C GLN A 53 8.48 3.86 -0.51
N GLN A 54 9.42 3.03 -0.04
CA GLN A 54 10.83 3.39 0.02
C GLN A 54 11.45 3.55 -1.38
N VAL A 55 11.14 2.63 -2.30
CA VAL A 55 11.59 2.74 -3.71
C VAL A 55 11.07 4.03 -4.33
N ARG A 56 9.81 4.42 -4.08
CA ARG A 56 9.26 5.71 -4.52
C ARG A 56 10.06 6.89 -3.95
N LEU A 57 10.33 6.89 -2.64
CA LEU A 57 11.11 7.96 -2.01
C LEU A 57 12.51 8.09 -2.61
N GLN A 58 13.16 6.96 -2.91
CA GLN A 58 14.44 6.95 -3.59
C GLN A 58 14.33 7.52 -5.01
N GLY A 59 13.37 7.05 -5.80
CA GLY A 59 13.17 7.53 -7.17
C GLY A 59 12.81 9.01 -7.28
N ASP A 60 12.00 9.52 -6.34
CA ASP A 60 11.50 10.90 -6.37
C ASP A 60 12.48 11.91 -5.75
N TYR A 61 13.27 11.50 -4.75
CA TYR A 61 14.02 12.42 -3.91
C TYR A 61 15.51 12.11 -3.73
N ALA A 62 16.00 10.93 -4.12
CA ALA A 62 17.43 10.68 -4.04
C ALA A 62 18.18 11.36 -5.19
N ALA A 63 19.41 11.80 -4.93
CA ALA A 63 20.25 12.46 -5.93
C ALA A 63 20.79 11.49 -7.02
N GLY A 64 20.58 10.18 -6.88
CA GLY A 64 21.12 9.15 -7.77
C GLY A 64 20.03 8.31 -8.44
N PRO A 65 20.36 7.64 -9.56
CA PRO A 65 19.39 6.84 -10.30
C PRO A 65 18.96 5.62 -9.47
N LEU A 66 17.65 5.33 -9.49
CA LEU A 66 17.11 4.06 -9.02
C LEU A 66 17.56 2.94 -9.97
N SER A 67 17.93 1.79 -9.43
CA SER A 67 18.33 0.64 -10.25
C SER A 67 17.12 0.11 -11.05
N LEU A 68 17.37 -0.37 -12.28
CA LEU A 68 16.32 -1.00 -13.09
C LEU A 68 15.74 -2.24 -12.39
N GLU A 69 16.58 -2.96 -11.65
CA GLU A 69 16.15 -4.12 -10.87
C GLU A 69 15.16 -3.74 -9.77
N ASP A 70 15.46 -2.71 -8.97
CA ASP A 70 14.56 -2.23 -7.92
C ASP A 70 13.25 -1.71 -8.51
N ALA A 71 13.33 -0.97 -9.62
CA ALA A 71 12.15 -0.47 -10.34
C ALA A 71 11.27 -1.63 -10.82
N THR A 72 11.86 -2.64 -11.47
CA THR A 72 11.15 -3.82 -11.98
C THR A 72 10.49 -4.61 -10.85
N ARG A 73 11.22 -4.84 -9.76
CA ARG A 73 10.68 -5.52 -8.57
C ARG A 73 9.54 -4.73 -7.94
N ALA A 74 9.65 -3.40 -7.86
CA ALA A 74 8.62 -2.55 -7.30
C ALA A 74 7.31 -2.60 -8.12
N VAL A 75 7.41 -2.61 -9.45
CA VAL A 75 6.23 -2.75 -10.34
C VAL A 75 5.55 -4.10 -10.13
N ALA A 76 6.30 -5.21 -10.22
CA ALA A 76 5.74 -6.55 -10.03
C ALA A 76 5.09 -6.73 -8.65
N GLN A 77 5.72 -6.16 -7.61
CA GLN A 77 5.18 -6.18 -6.25
C GLN A 77 3.89 -5.36 -6.14
N ALA A 78 3.81 -4.21 -6.81
CA ALA A 78 2.63 -3.36 -6.82
C ALA A 78 1.46 -4.03 -7.55
N GLU A 79 1.71 -4.70 -8.68
CA GLU A 79 0.70 -5.47 -9.42
C GLU A 79 0.12 -6.59 -8.55
N THR A 80 0.99 -7.41 -7.95
CA THR A 80 0.58 -8.50 -7.05
C THR A 80 -0.23 -7.98 -5.87
N PHE A 81 0.20 -6.88 -5.25
CA PHE A 81 -0.48 -6.28 -4.11
C PHE A 81 -1.87 -5.75 -4.48
N VAL A 82 -1.99 -5.05 -5.61
CA VAL A 82 -3.29 -4.49 -6.05
C VAL A 82 -4.26 -5.60 -6.42
N ALA A 83 -3.79 -6.65 -7.11
CA ALA A 83 -4.59 -7.83 -7.40
C ALA A 83 -5.07 -8.51 -6.11
N GLY A 84 -4.17 -8.74 -5.16
CA GLY A 84 -4.51 -9.36 -3.87
C GLY A 84 -5.52 -8.55 -3.06
N LEU A 85 -5.41 -7.22 -3.03
CA LEU A 85 -6.41 -6.38 -2.36
C LEU A 85 -7.79 -6.43 -3.05
N ARG A 86 -7.83 -6.51 -4.39
CA ARG A 86 -9.09 -6.66 -5.13
C ARG A 86 -9.78 -7.98 -4.85
N GLU A 87 -9.00 -9.06 -4.72
CA GLU A 87 -9.51 -10.38 -4.37
C GLU A 87 -9.99 -10.42 -2.91
N ALA A 88 -9.22 -9.87 -1.98
CA ALA A 88 -9.57 -9.85 -0.56
C ALA A 88 -10.75 -8.93 -0.23
N PHE A 89 -10.87 -7.80 -0.95
CA PHE A 89 -11.89 -6.77 -0.74
C PHE A 89 -12.51 -6.35 -2.07
N PRO A 90 -13.38 -7.18 -2.65
CA PRO A 90 -14.06 -6.84 -3.89
C PRO A 90 -14.97 -5.61 -3.70
N LEU A 91 -15.17 -4.86 -4.80
CA LEU A 91 -16.17 -3.79 -4.81
C LEU A 91 -17.57 -4.41 -4.62
N PRO A 92 -18.47 -3.75 -3.88
CA PRO A 92 -19.84 -4.20 -3.70
C PRO A 92 -20.65 -4.14 -5.00
#